data_AF-A0ABD5UF36-F1
#
_entry.id   AF-A0ABD5UF36-F1
#
_cell.length_a   1.000
_cell.length_b   1.000
_cell.length_c   1.000
_cell.angle_alpha   90.00
_cell.angle_beta   90.00
_cell.angle_gamma   90.00
#
_symmetry.space_group_name_H-M   'P 1'
#
loop_
_entity.id
_entity.type
_entity.pdbx_description
1 polymer ?
#
loop_
_entity_poly.entity_id
_entity_poly.type
_entity_poly.pdbx_seq_one_letter_code
_entity_poly.pdbx_strand_id
1 'polypeptide(L)'
;MTDDDTLMTDGGTDEKARTDGGPPATVPSDDETPTWSERKERSQGLAQLTYQYFERSRREDEDLRAESTYVERDVLGFPAWPHETLRNLAITSFFVGIIILVAAVLPVHFGAPANPGSTPSVILPDWYLYWSFGLLKLNPMNPELAVLGGNILLGNEFLGIIAHGVIFGAITLVPFLNKGSARRPVEQPFWAAIGVTGVVLSITLAALAIQNFFPIQLDLLFTLTFLLPAAGGIITYAVLKTMREGYMYDLNRRYYMLRPPK
;
A
#
# COMPACT_ATOMS: atom_id res chain seq x y z
N MET A 1 24.62 5.38 -53.64
CA MET A 1 24.89 5.12 -52.22
C MET A 1 23.55 4.82 -51.62
N THR A 2 23.29 3.54 -51.41
CA THR A 2 22.06 2.95 -50.87
C THR A 2 22.12 3.06 -49.35
N ASP A 3 21.20 3.79 -48.73
CA ASP A 3 21.00 3.76 -47.29
C ASP A 3 19.90 2.75 -46.98
N ASP A 4 20.35 1.59 -46.52
CA ASP A 4 19.56 0.47 -46.04
C ASP A 4 19.90 0.36 -44.55
N ASP A 5 19.04 0.90 -43.69
CA ASP A 5 19.23 0.82 -42.23
C ASP A 5 17.87 0.61 -41.56
N THR A 6 17.24 -0.52 -41.90
CA THR A 6 16.19 -1.12 -41.07
C THR A 6 16.86 -1.94 -39.97
N LEU A 7 16.73 -1.47 -38.73
CA LEU A 7 17.08 -2.22 -37.53
C LEU A 7 16.25 -3.50 -37.45
N MET A 8 16.89 -4.63 -37.74
CA MET A 8 16.39 -5.98 -37.46
C MET A 8 16.38 -6.18 -35.95
N THR A 9 15.20 -6.29 -35.36
CA THR A 9 15.06 -6.88 -34.02
C THR A 9 14.91 -8.39 -34.20
N ASP A 10 15.89 -9.15 -33.72
CA ASP A 10 15.72 -10.59 -33.52
C ASP A 10 14.77 -10.75 -32.32
N GLY A 11 13.64 -11.42 -32.56
CA GLY A 11 12.59 -11.53 -31.56
C GLY A 11 11.27 -12.04 -32.12
N GLY A 12 11.29 -13.26 -32.71
CA GLY A 12 10.13 -14.15 -32.85
C GLY A 12 8.92 -13.64 -33.65
N THR A 13 8.73 -14.15 -34.87
CA THR A 13 7.55 -13.96 -35.72
C THR A 13 6.29 -14.72 -35.25
N ASP A 14 6.01 -14.74 -33.94
CA ASP A 14 4.82 -15.40 -33.40
C ASP A 14 3.81 -14.37 -32.89
N GLU A 15 2.91 -13.93 -33.77
CA GLU A 15 1.75 -13.04 -33.51
C GLU A 15 0.70 -13.60 -32.51
N LYS A 16 1.02 -14.60 -31.69
CA LYS A 16 0.06 -15.23 -30.78
C LYS A 16 0.60 -15.30 -29.36
N ALA A 17 0.18 -14.33 -28.54
CA ALA A 17 0.29 -14.38 -27.09
C ALA A 17 -0.32 -15.69 -26.56
N ARG A 18 0.51 -16.58 -26.03
CA ARG A 18 0.07 -17.80 -25.33
C ARG A 18 -0.20 -17.45 -23.87
N THR A 19 -1.45 -17.58 -23.44
CA THR A 19 -1.84 -17.64 -22.04
C THR A 19 -1.69 -19.05 -21.49
N ASP A 20 -1.70 -19.14 -20.17
CA ASP A 20 -1.56 -20.32 -19.31
C ASP A 20 -2.60 -21.42 -19.59
N GLY A 21 -2.28 -22.32 -20.52
CA GLY A 21 -2.74 -23.70 -20.54
C GLY A 21 -4.22 -23.96 -20.91
N GLY A 22 -5.00 -22.95 -21.25
CA GLY A 22 -6.36 -23.11 -21.81
C GLY A 22 -6.41 -22.89 -23.32
N PRO A 23 -7.44 -23.41 -24.04
CA PRO A 23 -7.69 -22.99 -25.41
C PRO A 23 -7.87 -21.47 -25.46
N PRO A 24 -7.25 -20.75 -26.40
CA PRO A 24 -7.38 -19.30 -26.47
C PRO A 24 -8.85 -18.93 -26.65
N ALA A 25 -9.39 -18.07 -25.78
CA ALA A 25 -10.65 -17.44 -26.13
C ALA A 25 -10.44 -16.64 -27.41
N THR A 26 -11.22 -16.98 -28.42
CA THR A 26 -11.44 -16.18 -29.61
C THR A 26 -12.12 -14.88 -29.16
N VAL A 27 -11.29 -13.87 -28.89
CA VAL A 27 -11.75 -12.49 -28.80
C VAL A 27 -12.02 -12.04 -30.24
N PRO A 28 -13.27 -11.72 -30.61
CA PRO A 28 -13.59 -11.27 -31.97
C PRO A 28 -12.85 -9.97 -32.30
N SER A 29 -12.53 -9.76 -33.59
CA SER A 29 -11.99 -8.49 -34.07
C SER A 29 -13.00 -7.35 -33.88
N ASP A 30 -12.53 -6.10 -33.86
CA ASP A 30 -13.38 -4.92 -33.59
C ASP A 30 -14.54 -4.74 -34.58
N ASP A 31 -14.41 -5.29 -35.79
CA ASP A 31 -15.44 -5.28 -36.83
C ASP A 31 -16.54 -6.35 -36.66
N GLU A 32 -16.41 -7.25 -35.67
CA GLU A 32 -17.36 -8.35 -35.41
C GLU A 32 -18.13 -8.15 -34.10
N THR A 33 -18.58 -6.94 -33.79
CA THR A 33 -19.47 -6.75 -32.64
C THR A 33 -20.86 -7.33 -32.96
N PRO A 34 -21.30 -8.42 -32.28
CA PRO A 34 -22.57 -9.05 -32.60
C PRO A 34 -23.72 -8.10 -32.28
N THR A 35 -24.72 -8.06 -33.15
CA THR A 35 -25.95 -7.27 -32.97
C THR A 35 -26.68 -7.65 -31.69
N TRP A 36 -27.54 -6.77 -31.18
CA TRP A 36 -28.30 -7.04 -29.94
C TRP A 36 -29.12 -8.35 -30.00
N SER A 37 -29.64 -8.69 -31.18
CA SER A 37 -30.33 -9.97 -31.44
C SER A 37 -29.38 -11.18 -31.35
N GLU A 38 -28.22 -11.12 -31.99
CA GLU A 38 -27.22 -12.21 -31.97
C GLU A 38 -26.65 -12.43 -30.56
N ARG A 39 -26.52 -11.36 -29.76
CA ARG A 39 -26.16 -11.44 -28.33
C ARG A 39 -27.22 -12.17 -27.50
N LYS A 40 -28.49 -12.08 -27.89
CA LYS A 40 -29.61 -12.72 -27.19
C LYS A 40 -29.78 -14.19 -27.57
N GLU A 41 -29.41 -14.55 -28.80
CA GLU A 41 -29.38 -15.94 -29.29
C GLU A 41 -28.15 -16.72 -28.83
N ARG A 42 -26.98 -16.07 -28.70
CA ARG A 42 -25.79 -16.68 -28.10
C ARG A 42 -25.95 -16.72 -26.58
N SER A 43 -26.77 -17.66 -26.09
CA SER A 43 -26.89 -18.02 -24.67
C SER A 43 -25.65 -18.77 -24.15
N GLN A 44 -24.46 -18.30 -24.50
CA GLN A 44 -23.21 -18.70 -23.86
C GLN A 44 -23.11 -17.87 -22.58
N GLY A 45 -23.14 -18.55 -21.43
CA GLY A 45 -23.53 -17.98 -20.15
C GLY A 45 -22.72 -16.75 -19.70
N LEU A 46 -23.26 -16.05 -18.69
CA LEU A 46 -22.67 -14.86 -18.07
C LEU A 46 -21.15 -15.02 -17.85
N ALA A 47 -20.71 -16.19 -17.38
CA ALA A 47 -19.31 -16.49 -17.13
C ALA A 47 -18.40 -16.36 -18.36
N GLN A 48 -18.87 -16.74 -19.55
CA GLN A 48 -18.07 -16.66 -20.78
C GLN A 48 -17.98 -15.23 -21.30
N LEU A 49 -19.08 -14.47 -21.25
CA LEU A 49 -19.07 -13.04 -21.58
C LEU A 49 -18.19 -12.26 -20.60
N THR A 50 -18.26 -12.60 -19.31
CA THR A 50 -17.39 -12.03 -18.27
C THR A 50 -15.91 -12.34 -18.55
N TYR A 51 -15.59 -13.58 -18.92
CA TYR A 51 -14.22 -13.97 -19.28
C TYR A 51 -13.71 -13.21 -20.51
N GLN A 52 -14.49 -13.17 -21.60
CA GLN A 52 -14.13 -12.46 -22.83
C GLN A 52 -13.94 -10.96 -22.59
N TYR A 53 -14.77 -10.36 -21.74
CA TYR A 53 -14.64 -8.96 -21.34
C TYR A 53 -13.33 -8.71 -20.58
N PHE A 54 -13.00 -9.56 -19.58
CA PHE A 54 -11.75 -9.42 -18.83
C PHE A 54 -10.52 -9.60 -19.74
N GLU A 55 -10.53 -10.60 -20.62
CA GLU A 55 -9.40 -10.85 -21.51
C GLU A 55 -9.19 -9.72 -22.53
N ARG A 56 -10.28 -9.15 -23.07
CA ARG A 56 -10.20 -7.97 -23.93
C ARG A 56 -9.62 -6.75 -23.19
N SER A 57 -10.10 -6.50 -21.97
CA SER A 57 -9.61 -5.37 -21.17
C SER A 57 -8.10 -5.45 -20.86
N ARG A 58 -7.58 -6.68 -20.69
CA ARG A 58 -6.15 -6.93 -20.43
C ARG A 58 -5.30 -6.66 -21.66
N ARG A 59 -5.74 -7.06 -22.86
CA ARG A 59 -5.03 -6.78 -24.12
C ARG A 59 -4.99 -5.30 -24.42
N GLU A 60 -6.13 -4.61 -24.37
CA GLU A 60 -6.18 -3.15 -24.59
C GLU A 60 -5.25 -2.40 -23.62
N ASP A 61 -5.17 -2.81 -22.35
CA ASP A 61 -4.24 -2.26 -21.37
C ASP A 61 -2.75 -2.54 -21.69
N GLU A 62 -2.43 -3.70 -22.25
CA GLU A 62 -1.07 -4.07 -22.68
C GLU A 62 -0.63 -3.28 -23.92
N ASP A 63 -1.50 -3.20 -24.94
CA ASP A 63 -1.22 -2.48 -26.19
C ASP A 63 -0.96 -1.00 -25.91
N LEU A 64 -1.79 -0.38 -25.08
CA LEU A 64 -1.66 1.04 -24.78
C LEU A 64 -0.45 1.34 -23.87
N ARG A 65 0.02 0.36 -23.10
CA ARG A 65 1.31 0.46 -22.39
C ARG A 65 2.48 0.36 -23.36
N ALA A 66 2.43 -0.53 -24.34
CA ALA A 66 3.45 -0.67 -25.38
C ALA A 66 3.55 0.60 -26.23
N GLU A 67 2.42 1.20 -26.58
CA GLU A 67 2.36 2.49 -27.28
C GLU A 67 2.85 3.68 -26.42
N SER A 68 2.75 3.59 -25.09
CA SER A 68 3.12 4.69 -24.18
C SER A 68 4.63 4.89 -24.00
N THR A 69 5.46 4.16 -24.74
CA THR A 69 6.92 4.28 -24.67
C THR A 69 7.35 5.63 -25.26
N TYR A 70 7.80 6.56 -24.40
CA TYR A 70 8.34 7.90 -24.72
C TYR A 70 7.37 9.08 -24.95
N VAL A 71 6.35 9.24 -24.10
CA VAL A 71 5.75 10.56 -23.91
C VAL A 71 6.29 11.16 -22.62
N GLU A 72 7.15 12.18 -22.76
CA GLU A 72 7.52 13.09 -21.68
C GLU A 72 6.23 13.51 -20.97
N ARG A 73 6.07 13.07 -19.71
CA ARG A 73 4.80 13.22 -19.00
C ARG A 73 4.61 14.70 -18.71
N ASP A 74 3.90 15.41 -19.57
CA ASP A 74 3.45 16.77 -19.30
C ASP A 74 2.85 16.80 -17.90
N VAL A 75 3.52 17.52 -17.00
CA VAL A 75 3.03 17.68 -15.63
C VAL A 75 1.82 18.57 -15.74
N LEU A 76 0.64 17.94 -15.81
CA LEU A 76 -0.65 18.61 -15.70
C LEU A 76 -0.76 19.23 -14.30
N GLY A 77 -0.23 20.44 -14.15
CA GLY A 77 -0.18 21.17 -12.90
C GLY A 77 -0.28 22.68 -13.15
N PHE A 78 -0.73 23.41 -12.13
CA PHE A 78 -0.70 24.86 -12.16
C PHE A 78 0.71 25.36 -11.78
N PRO A 79 1.12 26.54 -12.28
CA PRO A 79 2.40 27.12 -11.87
C PRO A 79 2.44 27.35 -10.36
N ALA A 80 3.62 27.17 -9.77
CA ALA A 80 3.86 27.32 -8.34
C ALA A 80 3.33 28.66 -7.79
N TRP A 81 3.49 29.72 -8.58
CA TRP A 81 2.92 31.02 -8.33
C TRP A 81 1.94 31.41 -9.45
N PRO A 82 0.80 32.03 -9.15
CA PRO A 82 0.27 32.32 -7.80
C PRO A 82 -0.59 31.18 -7.23
N HIS A 83 -1.02 30.24 -8.08
CA HIS A 83 -2.14 29.36 -7.78
C HIS A 83 -1.83 28.36 -6.65
N GLU A 84 -0.73 27.61 -6.80
CA GLU A 84 -0.32 26.61 -5.80
C GLU A 84 0.09 27.28 -4.48
N THR A 85 0.77 28.42 -4.52
CA THR A 85 1.19 29.16 -3.33
C THR A 85 -0.01 29.65 -2.52
N LEU A 86 -1.02 30.26 -3.17
CA LEU A 86 -2.20 30.76 -2.46
C LEU A 86 -3.01 29.62 -1.83
N ARG A 87 -3.17 28.51 -2.57
CA ARG A 87 -3.80 27.29 -2.04
C ARG A 87 -3.06 26.75 -0.82
N ASN A 88 -1.73 26.62 -0.91
CA ASN A 88 -0.90 26.11 0.17
C ASN A 88 -0.91 27.05 1.38
N LEU A 89 -0.94 28.37 1.18
CA LEU A 89 -1.06 29.35 2.26
C LEU A 89 -2.40 29.22 2.97
N ALA A 90 -3.51 29.11 2.25
CA ALA A 90 -4.83 28.90 2.85
C ALA A 90 -4.88 27.62 3.72
N ILE A 91 -4.33 26.50 3.20
CA ILE A 91 -4.24 25.24 3.94
C ILE A 91 -3.35 25.38 5.17
N THR A 92 -2.19 26.03 5.04
CA THR A 92 -1.26 26.26 6.15
C THR A 92 -1.88 27.13 7.23
N SER A 93 -2.53 28.24 6.85
CA SER A 93 -3.22 29.13 7.78
C SER A 93 -4.35 28.41 8.53
N PHE A 94 -5.09 27.52 7.86
CA PHE A 94 -6.10 26.69 8.50
C PHE A 94 -5.50 25.77 9.57
N PHE A 95 -4.43 25.02 9.26
CA PHE A 95 -3.78 24.14 10.24
C PHE A 95 -3.12 24.91 11.39
N VAL A 96 -2.48 26.06 11.12
CA VAL A 96 -1.94 26.95 12.17
C VAL A 96 -3.07 27.44 13.08
N GLY A 97 -4.21 27.84 12.50
CA GLY A 97 -5.40 28.22 13.26
C GLY A 97 -5.90 27.11 14.18
N ILE A 98 -5.95 25.86 13.69
CA ILE A 98 -6.30 24.69 14.51
C ILE A 98 -5.31 24.48 15.65
N ILE A 99 -4.00 24.57 15.39
CA ILE A 99 -2.98 24.38 16.42
C ILE A 99 -3.13 25.43 17.53
N ILE A 100 -3.32 26.70 17.15
CA ILE A 100 -3.55 27.79 18.12
C ILE A 100 -4.85 27.55 18.91
N LEU A 101 -5.93 27.14 18.23
CA LEU A 101 -7.21 26.84 18.86
C LEU A 101 -7.07 25.72 19.89
N VAL A 102 -6.42 24.61 19.54
CA VAL A 102 -6.20 23.48 20.45
C VAL A 102 -5.33 23.90 21.63
N ALA A 103 -4.26 24.65 21.41
CA ALA A 103 -3.40 25.16 22.47
C ALA A 103 -4.13 26.10 23.45
N ALA A 104 -5.09 26.89 22.95
CA ALA A 104 -5.90 27.79 23.76
C ALA A 104 -7.01 27.06 24.55
N VAL A 105 -7.66 26.06 23.94
CA VAL A 105 -8.77 25.31 24.56
C VAL A 105 -8.26 24.25 25.55
N LEU A 106 -7.12 23.62 25.26
CA LEU A 106 -6.52 22.55 26.06
C LEU A 106 -5.09 22.94 26.45
N PRO A 107 -4.89 23.91 27.35
CA PRO A 107 -3.56 24.31 27.78
C PRO A 107 -2.84 23.14 28.47
N VAL A 108 -1.58 22.94 28.11
CA VAL A 108 -0.75 21.87 28.69
C VAL A 108 -0.47 22.17 30.16
N HIS A 109 -0.76 21.22 31.04
CA HIS A 109 -0.36 21.29 32.44
C HIS A 109 1.07 20.76 32.59
N PHE A 110 2.00 21.59 33.06
CA PHE A 110 3.32 21.13 33.43
C PHE A 110 3.26 20.42 34.79
N GLY A 111 3.75 19.17 34.83
CA GLY A 111 3.84 18.40 36.07
C GLY A 111 4.85 18.97 37.07
N ALA A 112 4.98 18.32 38.22
CA ALA A 112 6.00 18.67 39.21
C ALA A 112 7.43 18.55 38.62
N PRO A 113 8.40 19.31 39.14
CA PRO A 113 9.80 19.16 38.76
C PRO A 113 10.28 17.72 38.88
N ALA A 114 11.22 17.32 38.01
CA ALA A 114 11.76 15.97 38.01
C ALA A 114 12.38 15.62 39.37
N ASN A 115 11.96 14.48 39.94
CA ASN A 115 12.47 13.96 41.20
C ASN A 115 13.09 12.57 40.97
N PRO A 116 14.43 12.43 41.04
CA PRO A 116 15.10 11.14 40.88
C PRO A 116 14.71 10.08 41.92
N GLY A 117 14.20 10.51 43.09
CA GLY A 117 13.82 9.63 44.19
C GLY A 117 12.38 9.13 44.14
N SER A 118 11.58 9.54 43.15
CA SER A 118 10.16 9.16 43.06
C SER A 118 9.73 8.97 41.61
N THR A 119 9.39 7.74 41.22
CA THR A 119 8.81 7.44 39.91
C THR A 119 7.29 7.62 39.95
N PRO A 120 6.69 8.40 39.03
CA PRO A 120 5.24 8.48 38.89
C PRO A 120 4.61 7.11 38.60
N SER A 121 3.38 6.90 39.07
CA SER A 121 2.66 5.63 38.88
C SER A 121 2.33 5.32 37.42
N VAL A 122 2.17 6.36 36.60
CA VAL A 122 1.98 6.25 35.14
C VAL A 122 3.12 6.99 34.47
N ILE A 123 4.04 6.25 33.88
CA ILE A 123 5.15 6.78 33.09
C ILE A 123 4.99 6.30 31.65
N LEU A 124 4.54 7.20 30.79
CA LEU A 124 4.30 6.94 29.37
C LEU A 124 4.97 8.07 28.57
N PRO A 125 5.59 7.75 27.43
CA PRO A 125 6.11 8.78 26.55
C PRO A 125 4.97 9.49 25.82
N ASP A 126 5.29 10.43 24.93
CA ASP A 126 4.29 11.02 24.05
C ASP A 126 3.68 9.98 23.10
N TRP A 127 2.45 10.24 22.65
CA TRP A 127 1.65 9.30 21.86
C TRP A 127 2.32 8.83 20.57
N TYR A 128 3.12 9.69 19.94
CA TYR A 128 3.85 9.36 18.70
C TYR A 128 5.04 8.41 18.95
N LEU A 129 5.40 8.16 20.22
CA LEU A 129 6.44 7.20 20.64
C LEU A 129 5.85 5.89 21.17
N TYR A 130 4.52 5.74 21.25
CA TYR A 130 3.92 4.52 21.79
C TYR A 130 4.27 3.26 21.00
N TRP A 131 4.37 3.33 19.68
CA TRP A 131 4.78 2.16 18.88
C TRP A 131 6.19 1.67 19.27
N SER A 132 7.11 2.61 19.54
CA SER A 132 8.49 2.33 19.94
C SER A 132 8.55 1.78 21.37
N PHE A 133 7.79 2.37 22.29
CA PHE A 133 7.67 1.86 23.64
C PHE A 133 7.03 0.46 23.69
N GLY A 134 6.09 0.18 22.79
CA GLY A 134 5.46 -1.14 22.64
C GLY A 134 6.46 -2.24 22.26
N LEU A 135 7.47 -1.91 21.45
CA LEU A 135 8.55 -2.84 21.10
C LEU A 135 9.46 -3.21 22.28
N LEU A 136 9.48 -2.42 23.34
CA LEU A 136 10.21 -2.78 24.56
C LEU A 136 9.41 -3.75 25.45
N LYS A 137 8.14 -4.01 25.13
CA LYS A 137 7.25 -4.93 25.86
C LYS A 137 7.13 -6.31 25.21
N LEU A 138 8.14 -6.71 24.42
CA LEU A 138 8.17 -7.99 23.71
C LEU A 138 8.66 -9.17 24.56
N ASN A 139 8.65 -9.05 25.89
CA ASN A 139 9.09 -10.08 26.84
C ASN A 139 8.49 -11.47 26.54
N PRO A 140 7.19 -11.62 26.18
CA PRO A 140 6.63 -12.93 25.86
C PRO A 140 7.24 -13.62 24.64
N MET A 141 7.97 -12.89 23.77
CA MET A 141 8.66 -13.46 22.61
C MET A 141 10.06 -13.98 22.92
N ASN A 142 10.61 -13.67 24.10
CA ASN A 142 11.99 -13.97 24.40
C ASN A 142 12.16 -15.48 24.67
N PRO A 143 12.89 -16.23 23.83
CA PRO A 143 12.98 -17.67 23.98
C PRO A 143 13.84 -18.02 25.20
N GLU A 144 13.27 -18.78 26.13
CA GLU A 144 14.04 -19.42 27.20
C GLU A 144 14.80 -20.62 26.64
N LEU A 145 16.12 -20.66 26.86
CA LEU A 145 16.91 -21.82 26.47
C LEU A 145 16.90 -22.87 27.58
N ALA A 146 16.15 -23.96 27.36
CA ALA A 146 16.17 -25.13 28.24
C ALA A 146 17.59 -25.71 28.43
N VAL A 147 18.47 -25.56 27.42
CA VAL A 147 19.88 -26.02 27.46
C VAL A 147 20.75 -25.20 28.42
N LEU A 148 20.37 -23.95 28.73
CA LEU A 148 21.06 -23.08 29.69
C LEU A 148 20.36 -23.05 31.05
N GLY A 149 19.55 -24.06 31.37
CA GLY A 149 18.84 -24.14 32.66
C GLY A 149 17.68 -23.15 32.78
N GLY A 150 17.06 -22.73 31.66
CA GLY A 150 15.94 -21.79 31.65
C GLY A 150 16.36 -20.32 31.67
N ASN A 151 17.65 -20.03 31.50
CA ASN A 151 18.12 -18.65 31.39
C ASN A 151 17.69 -18.03 30.04
N ILE A 152 17.32 -16.74 30.12
CA ILE A 152 16.90 -15.92 28.99
C ILE A 152 18.09 -15.68 28.05
N LEU A 153 17.92 -15.88 26.73
CA LEU A 153 18.98 -15.74 25.72
C LEU A 153 19.49 -14.29 25.60
N LEU A 154 18.57 -13.32 25.59
CA LEU A 154 18.85 -11.90 25.39
C LEU A 154 18.16 -11.08 26.48
N GLY A 155 18.77 -9.98 26.94
CA GLY A 155 18.05 -9.03 27.80
C GLY A 155 16.79 -8.52 27.10
N ASN A 156 15.68 -8.38 27.83
CA ASN A 156 14.41 -7.94 27.27
C ASN A 156 14.52 -6.58 26.58
N GLU A 157 15.32 -5.68 27.16
CA GLU A 157 15.63 -4.37 26.60
C GLU A 157 16.38 -4.49 25.27
N PHE A 158 17.35 -5.41 25.21
CA PHE A 158 18.14 -5.65 24.01
C PHE A 158 17.31 -6.27 22.88
N LEU A 159 16.38 -7.17 23.20
CA LEU A 159 15.42 -7.72 22.24
C LEU A 159 14.54 -6.62 21.65
N GLY A 160 14.05 -5.69 22.48
CA GLY A 160 13.32 -4.53 22.00
C GLY A 160 14.15 -3.65 21.07
N ILE A 161 15.43 -3.41 21.38
CA ILE A 161 16.35 -2.64 20.51
C ILE A 161 16.56 -3.35 19.16
N ILE A 162 16.75 -4.66 19.16
CA ILE A 162 16.85 -5.44 17.91
C ILE A 162 15.57 -5.28 17.09
N ALA A 163 14.39 -5.38 17.72
CA ALA A 163 13.11 -5.23 17.04
C ALA A 163 12.96 -3.86 16.36
N HIS A 164 13.44 -2.77 16.99
CA HIS A 164 13.52 -1.46 16.34
C HIS A 164 14.40 -1.51 15.09
N GLY A 165 15.59 -2.10 15.20
CA GLY A 165 16.51 -2.26 14.08
C GLY A 165 15.90 -3.00 12.90
N VAL A 166 15.09 -4.03 13.17
CA VAL A 166 14.35 -4.78 12.14
C VAL A 166 13.33 -3.89 11.43
N ILE A 167 12.53 -3.10 12.17
CA ILE A 167 11.53 -2.21 11.55
C ILE A 167 12.21 -1.11 10.72
N PHE A 168 13.22 -0.44 11.28
CA PHE A 168 13.95 0.59 10.54
C PHE A 168 14.64 0.00 9.31
N GLY A 169 15.30 -1.15 9.44
CA GLY A 169 15.92 -1.85 8.33
C GLY A 169 14.91 -2.19 7.23
N ALA A 170 13.74 -2.72 7.60
CA ALA A 170 12.67 -3.01 6.64
C ALA A 170 12.21 -1.75 5.89
N ILE A 171 11.95 -0.64 6.59
CA ILE A 171 11.52 0.64 5.98
C ILE A 171 12.61 1.22 5.07
N THR A 172 13.86 1.22 5.52
CA THR A 172 15.00 1.71 4.73
C THR A 172 15.21 0.90 3.45
N LEU A 173 14.88 -0.40 3.46
CA LEU A 173 14.98 -1.27 2.28
C LEU A 173 13.84 -1.08 1.27
N VAL A 174 12.68 -0.53 1.67
CA VAL A 174 11.52 -0.34 0.79
C VAL A 174 11.87 0.33 -0.56
N PRO A 175 12.56 1.48 -0.64
CA PRO A 175 12.88 2.12 -1.92
C PRO A 175 13.79 1.29 -2.83
N PHE A 176 14.59 0.36 -2.27
CA PHE A 176 15.47 -0.50 -3.06
C PHE A 176 14.76 -1.75 -3.57
N LEU A 177 13.73 -2.21 -2.83
CA LEU A 177 12.92 -3.37 -3.19
C LEU A 177 11.77 -3.00 -4.13
N ASN A 178 11.08 -1.88 -3.88
CA ASN A 178 9.99 -1.39 -4.74
C ASN A 178 10.53 -0.43 -5.81
N LYS A 179 11.12 -0.99 -6.86
CA LYS A 179 11.59 -0.22 -8.02
C LYS A 179 10.43 0.08 -8.97
N GLY A 180 10.29 1.34 -9.39
CA GLY A 180 9.33 1.73 -10.40
C GLY A 180 8.81 3.16 -10.24
N SER A 181 7.99 3.60 -11.19
CA SER A 181 7.27 4.88 -11.11
C SER A 181 6.23 4.87 -9.98
N ALA A 182 5.85 6.04 -9.49
CA ALA A 182 4.77 6.18 -8.51
C ALA A 182 3.47 5.58 -9.06
N ARG A 183 2.98 4.54 -8.38
CA ARG A 183 1.75 3.82 -8.73
C ARG A 183 0.70 3.98 -7.63
N ARG A 184 -0.57 3.91 -8.02
CA ARG A 184 -1.68 3.98 -7.06
C ARG A 184 -1.71 2.71 -6.19
N PRO A 185 -2.25 2.76 -4.96
CA PRO A 185 -2.32 1.58 -4.09
C PRO A 185 -2.98 0.35 -4.76
N VAL A 186 -4.03 0.57 -5.55
CA VAL A 186 -4.73 -0.48 -6.31
C VAL A 186 -3.92 -1.08 -7.47
N GLU A 187 -2.96 -0.34 -8.02
CA GLU A 187 -2.05 -0.80 -9.07
C GLU A 187 -0.93 -1.69 -8.51
N GLN A 188 -0.57 -1.51 -7.22
CA GLN A 188 0.42 -2.29 -6.49
C GLN A 188 -0.18 -2.84 -5.18
N PRO A 189 -1.14 -3.78 -5.25
CA PRO A 189 -1.88 -4.27 -4.07
C PRO A 189 -0.98 -4.89 -3.00
N PHE A 190 0.15 -5.50 -3.40
CA PHE A 190 1.11 -6.09 -2.48
C PHE A 190 1.84 -5.04 -1.63
N TRP A 191 2.40 -3.99 -2.25
CA TRP A 191 3.11 -2.93 -1.54
C TRP A 191 2.17 -2.08 -0.69
N ALA A 192 0.96 -1.83 -1.18
CA ALA A 192 -0.09 -1.18 -0.41
C ALA A 192 -0.47 -2.00 0.84
N ALA A 193 -0.60 -3.32 0.70
CA ALA A 193 -0.87 -4.22 1.83
C ALA A 193 0.26 -4.20 2.86
N ILE A 194 1.54 -4.22 2.45
CA ILE A 194 2.69 -4.06 3.37
C ILE A 194 2.59 -2.74 4.14
N GLY A 195 2.27 -1.64 3.45
CA GLY A 195 2.08 -0.34 4.08
C GLY A 195 0.98 -0.37 5.14
N VAL A 196 -0.18 -0.97 4.84
CA VAL A 196 -1.28 -1.13 5.79
C VAL A 196 -0.88 -2.03 6.96
N THR A 197 -0.19 -3.14 6.72
CA THR A 197 0.38 -3.98 7.79
C THR A 197 1.24 -3.14 8.74
N GLY A 198 2.12 -2.29 8.22
CA GLY A 198 2.96 -1.40 9.04
C GLY A 198 2.15 -0.39 9.86
N VAL A 199 1.11 0.22 9.28
CA VAL A 199 0.22 1.15 9.99
C VAL A 199 -0.55 0.44 11.11
N VAL A 200 -1.16 -0.71 10.81
CA VAL A 200 -1.90 -1.49 11.80
C VAL A 200 -0.96 -1.98 12.90
N LEU A 201 0.26 -2.43 12.56
CA LEU A 201 1.28 -2.81 13.52
C LEU A 201 1.68 -1.66 14.45
N SER A 202 1.85 -0.45 13.91
CA SER A 202 2.16 0.74 14.72
C SER A 202 1.04 1.04 15.73
N ILE A 203 -0.22 0.95 15.29
CA ILE A 203 -1.40 1.16 16.16
C ILE A 203 -1.48 0.07 17.23
N THR A 204 -1.28 -1.20 16.88
CA THR A 204 -1.38 -2.28 17.84
C THR A 204 -0.22 -2.31 18.83
N LEU A 205 1.01 -1.98 18.40
CA LEU A 205 2.14 -1.75 19.30
C LEU A 205 1.88 -0.58 20.25
N ALA A 206 1.25 0.49 19.75
CA ALA A 206 0.83 1.59 20.61
C ALA A 206 -0.20 1.13 21.65
N ALA A 207 -1.17 0.29 21.28
CA ALA A 207 -2.12 -0.29 22.23
C ALA A 207 -1.41 -1.17 23.29
N LEU A 208 -0.40 -1.94 22.90
CA LEU A 208 0.43 -2.71 23.82
C LEU A 208 1.23 -1.80 24.78
N ALA A 209 1.75 -0.67 24.30
CA ALA A 209 2.43 0.32 25.14
C ALA A 209 1.52 0.83 26.27
N ILE A 210 0.26 1.12 25.94
CA ILE A 210 -0.75 1.62 26.88
C ILE A 210 -1.71 0.54 27.38
N GLN A 211 -1.26 -0.72 27.49
CA GLN A 211 -2.07 -1.88 27.91
C GLN A 211 -2.89 -1.65 29.20
N ASN A 212 -2.39 -0.83 30.13
CA ASN A 212 -3.04 -0.56 31.42
C ASN A 212 -4.39 0.15 31.27
N PHE A 213 -4.68 0.75 30.11
CA PHE A 213 -5.96 1.39 29.81
C PHE A 213 -7.01 0.45 29.20
N PHE A 214 -6.61 -0.76 28.82
CA PHE A 214 -7.52 -1.73 28.20
C PHE A 214 -7.94 -2.79 29.21
N PRO A 215 -9.26 -3.06 29.35
CA PRO A 215 -9.76 -4.15 30.21
C PRO A 215 -9.65 -5.49 29.48
N ILE A 216 -8.47 -5.83 28.94
CA ILE A 216 -8.21 -7.04 28.15
C ILE A 216 -7.00 -7.74 28.74
N GLN A 217 -6.99 -9.08 28.71
CA GLN A 217 -5.84 -9.88 29.14
C GLN A 217 -4.60 -9.57 28.28
N LEU A 218 -3.43 -9.51 28.94
CA LEU A 218 -2.15 -9.20 28.28
C LEU A 218 -1.84 -10.18 27.14
N ASP A 219 -2.07 -11.47 27.35
CA ASP A 219 -1.79 -12.50 26.35
C ASP A 219 -2.65 -12.33 25.09
N LEU A 220 -3.92 -11.94 25.27
CA LEU A 220 -4.82 -11.65 24.16
C LEU A 220 -4.39 -10.38 23.43
N LEU A 221 -4.08 -9.30 24.15
CA LEU A 221 -3.61 -8.05 23.54
C LEU A 221 -2.30 -8.27 22.78
N PHE A 222 -1.38 -9.04 23.35
CA PHE A 222 -0.13 -9.43 22.72
C PHE A 222 -0.37 -10.25 21.44
N THR A 223 -1.26 -11.23 21.48
CA THR A 223 -1.64 -12.02 20.30
C THR A 223 -2.25 -11.14 19.21
N LEU A 224 -3.19 -10.27 19.58
CA LEU A 224 -3.81 -9.32 18.66
C LEU A 224 -2.80 -8.34 18.06
N THR A 225 -1.73 -8.03 18.79
CA THR A 225 -0.69 -7.10 18.33
C THR A 225 -0.04 -7.56 17.05
N PHE A 226 0.12 -8.87 16.85
CA PHE A 226 0.71 -9.46 15.66
C PHE A 226 -0.31 -10.06 14.70
N LEU A 227 -1.47 -10.50 15.21
CA LEU A 227 -2.53 -11.08 14.39
C LEU A 227 -3.29 -10.04 13.57
N LEU A 228 -3.62 -8.88 14.16
CA LEU A 228 -4.38 -7.84 13.45
C LEU A 228 -3.61 -7.22 12.29
N PRO A 229 -2.29 -6.91 12.39
CA PRO A 229 -1.53 -6.44 11.24
C PRO A 229 -1.48 -7.45 10.10
N ALA A 230 -1.29 -8.74 10.42
CA ALA A 230 -1.29 -9.81 9.42
C ALA A 230 -2.67 -9.91 8.72
N ALA A 231 -3.76 -9.94 9.50
CA ALA A 231 -5.11 -9.95 8.97
C ALA A 231 -5.41 -8.70 8.12
N GLY A 232 -5.04 -7.51 8.61
CA GLY A 232 -5.22 -6.23 7.92
C GLY A 232 -4.48 -6.19 6.57
N GLY A 233 -3.25 -6.69 6.53
CA GLY A 233 -2.49 -6.85 5.30
C GLY A 233 -3.14 -7.81 4.31
N ILE A 234 -3.56 -8.99 4.77
CA ILE A 234 -4.24 -10.00 3.93
C ILE A 234 -5.55 -9.45 3.35
N ILE A 235 -6.37 -8.82 4.19
CA ILE A 235 -7.65 -8.22 3.77
C ILE A 235 -7.38 -7.10 2.76
N THR A 236 -6.41 -6.22 3.03
CA THR A 236 -6.04 -5.12 2.12
C THR A 236 -5.58 -5.65 0.77
N TYR A 237 -4.72 -6.66 0.76
CA TYR A 237 -4.26 -7.30 -0.46
C TYR A 237 -5.43 -7.88 -1.26
N ALA A 238 -6.32 -8.64 -0.59
CA ALA A 238 -7.48 -9.24 -1.23
C ALA A 238 -8.41 -8.18 -1.83
N VAL A 239 -8.76 -7.14 -1.05
CA VAL A 239 -9.62 -6.04 -1.51
C VAL A 239 -9.00 -5.33 -2.69
N LEU A 240 -7.75 -4.87 -2.58
CA LEU A 240 -7.10 -4.12 -3.66
C LEU A 240 -6.89 -4.98 -4.91
N LYS A 241 -6.62 -6.28 -4.76
CA LYS A 241 -6.51 -7.21 -5.88
C LYS A 241 -7.85 -7.37 -6.60
N THR A 242 -8.96 -7.52 -5.87
CA THR A 242 -10.30 -7.61 -6.50
C THR A 242 -10.71 -6.30 -7.19
N MET A 243 -10.33 -5.15 -6.62
CA MET A 243 -10.61 -3.85 -7.23
C MET A 243 -9.74 -3.55 -8.44
N ARG A 244 -8.58 -4.20 -8.58
CA ARG A 244 -7.59 -3.87 -9.61
C ARG A 244 -8.15 -3.98 -11.02
N GLU A 245 -8.86 -5.06 -11.33
CA GLU A 245 -9.38 -5.30 -12.69
C GLU A 245 -10.46 -4.27 -13.06
N GLY A 246 -11.45 -4.05 -12.18
CA GLY A 246 -12.51 -3.06 -12.42
C GLY A 246 -12.01 -1.61 -12.44
N TYR A 247 -11.07 -1.26 -11.55
CA TYR A 247 -10.51 0.08 -11.48
C TYR A 247 -9.60 0.41 -12.68
N MET A 248 -8.79 -0.54 -13.13
CA MET A 248 -7.95 -0.36 -14.32
C MET A 248 -8.79 -0.21 -15.58
N TYR A 249 -9.88 -0.97 -15.71
CA TYR A 249 -10.83 -0.81 -16.81
C TYR A 249 -11.42 0.61 -16.88
N ASP A 250 -11.99 1.09 -15.77
CA ASP A 250 -12.60 2.43 -15.71
C ASP A 250 -11.58 3.55 -15.94
N LEU A 251 -10.35 3.34 -15.46
CA LEU A 251 -9.27 4.31 -15.62
C LEU A 251 -8.83 4.40 -17.08
N ASN A 252 -8.54 3.26 -17.72
CA ASN A 252 -8.17 3.18 -19.12
C ASN A 252 -9.26 3.82 -19.96
N ARG A 253 -10.53 3.45 -19.75
CA ARG A 253 -11.66 4.05 -20.47
C ARG A 253 -11.70 5.58 -20.39
N ARG A 254 -11.44 6.18 -19.21
CA ARG A 254 -11.41 7.64 -19.07
C ARG A 254 -10.14 8.28 -19.63
N TYR A 255 -9.00 7.63 -19.50
CA TYR A 255 -7.71 8.15 -19.98
C TYR A 255 -7.64 8.16 -21.51
N TYR A 256 -8.16 7.13 -22.16
CA TYR A 256 -8.25 7.05 -23.63
C TYR A 256 -9.39 7.89 -24.20
N MET A 257 -10.48 8.14 -23.46
CA MET A 257 -11.47 9.15 -23.85
C MET A 257 -10.92 10.59 -23.84
N LEU A 258 -9.88 10.87 -23.05
CA LEU A 258 -9.27 12.21 -22.96
C LEU A 258 -8.24 12.49 -24.07
N ARG A 259 -7.85 11.49 -24.88
CA ARG A 259 -7.13 11.73 -26.12
C ARG A 259 -8.06 11.41 -27.29
N PRO A 260 -8.54 12.41 -28.04
CA PRO A 260 -9.09 12.12 -29.35
C PRO A 260 -8.01 11.38 -30.16
N PRO A 261 -8.37 10.32 -30.90
CA PRO A 261 -7.45 9.72 -31.86
C PRO A 261 -6.97 10.85 -32.81
N LYS A 262 -5.66 10.87 -33.08
CA LYS A 262 -5.12 11.75 -34.13
C LYS A 262 -5.58 11.27 -35.50
#